data_AF-A0A1L6R9X2-F1
#
_entry.id   AF-A0A1L6R9X2-F1
#
_cell.length_a   1.000
_cell.length_b   1.000
_cell.length_c   1.000
_cell.angle_alpha   90.00
_cell.angle_beta   90.00
_cell.angle_gamma   90.00
#
_symmetry.space_group_name_H-M   'P 1'
#
loop_
_entity.id
_entity.type
_entity.pdbx_description
1 polymer ?
#
loop_
_entity_poly.entity_id
_entity_poly.type
_entity_poly.pdbx_seq_one_letter_code
_entity_poly.pdbx_strand_id
1 'polypeptide(L)'
;MYDNFFTAGTDKNAVVPNVTPSKPVVNKTDTSAIKKFKAIGNRFTAYKSFRVDKIAYVNGMWQAINYDMAGGKDASWTANGIPLAMLDNVTRGNYSATRVGDQVKFMRGYNYGTIDRYDNASNGTGIVEGRYGMIWYNANSLLAK
;
A
#
# COMPACT_ATOMS: atom_id res chain seq x y z
N MET A 1 18.01 -43.98 -16.73
CA MET A 1 18.31 -42.92 -17.72
C MET A 1 18.84 -41.74 -16.95
N TYR A 2 20.13 -41.49 -17.10
CA TYR A 2 20.87 -40.29 -16.70
C TYR A 2 20.39 -39.12 -17.62
N ASP A 3 20.57 -37.83 -17.33
CA ASP A 3 21.83 -37.09 -17.10
C ASP A 3 21.59 -35.86 -16.20
N ASN A 4 22.31 -35.61 -15.10
CA ASN A 4 23.71 -35.17 -14.92
C ASN A 4 24.09 -33.80 -15.52
N PHE A 5 24.00 -32.75 -14.69
CA PHE A 5 25.02 -31.70 -14.51
C PHE A 5 24.85 -31.24 -13.04
N PHE A 6 25.66 -31.63 -12.06
CA PHE A 6 27.06 -31.29 -11.85
C PHE A 6 27.78 -32.39 -11.07
N THR A 7 28.92 -32.85 -11.58
CA THR A 7 29.99 -33.47 -10.78
C THR A 7 31.27 -32.74 -11.10
N ALA A 8 31.86 -32.07 -10.10
CA ALA A 8 33.30 -32.09 -9.80
C ALA A 8 33.64 -31.00 -8.77
N GLY A 9 34.39 -31.38 -7.73
CA GLY A 9 35.10 -30.42 -6.88
C GLY A 9 35.01 -30.73 -5.39
N THR A 10 35.67 -31.79 -4.93
CA THR A 10 36.06 -31.94 -3.53
C THR A 10 37.14 -30.92 -3.18
N ASP A 11 36.74 -29.68 -2.91
CA ASP A 11 37.58 -28.70 -2.24
C ASP A 11 37.32 -28.78 -0.74
N LYS A 12 38.28 -29.34 0.00
CA LYS A 12 38.24 -29.49 1.48
C LYS A 12 38.35 -28.15 2.23
N ASN A 13 38.22 -27.02 1.52
CA ASN A 13 38.30 -25.65 2.05
C ASN A 13 37.15 -24.74 1.55
N ALA A 14 36.09 -25.29 0.95
CA ALA A 14 34.94 -24.48 0.55
C ALA A 14 34.12 -24.06 1.79
N VAL A 15 34.14 -22.77 2.11
CA VAL A 15 33.21 -22.17 3.09
C VAL A 15 31.80 -22.28 2.51
N VAL A 16 31.05 -23.27 2.99
CA VAL A 16 29.63 -23.41 2.68
C VAL A 16 28.90 -22.25 3.37
N PRO A 17 28.17 -21.36 2.67
CA PRO A 17 27.34 -20.36 3.34
C PRO A 17 26.29 -21.10 4.18
N ASN A 18 26.38 -20.97 5.50
CA ASN A 18 25.36 -21.44 6.41
C ASN A 18 24.09 -20.62 6.15
N VAL A 19 23.22 -21.09 5.26
CA VAL A 19 21.87 -20.55 5.08
C VAL A 19 21.05 -20.94 6.31
N THR A 20 21.21 -20.16 7.38
CA THR A 20 20.37 -20.26 8.57
C THR A 20 18.90 -20.18 8.12
N PRO A 21 18.05 -21.17 8.46
CA PRO A 21 16.63 -21.10 8.17
C PRO A 21 16.06 -19.79 8.71
N SER A 22 15.47 -18.97 7.83
CA SER A 22 14.80 -17.74 8.24
C SER A 22 13.71 -18.10 9.24
N LYS A 23 13.76 -17.51 10.44
CA LYS A 23 12.75 -17.64 11.50
C LYS A 23 11.34 -17.54 10.88
N PRO A 24 10.39 -18.42 11.24
CA PRO A 24 9.03 -18.32 10.75
C PRO A 24 8.50 -16.91 11.04
N VAL A 25 7.98 -16.24 10.01
CA VAL A 25 7.33 -14.95 10.14
C VAL A 25 6.19 -15.14 11.12
N VAL A 26 6.31 -14.56 12.31
CA VAL A 26 5.23 -14.55 13.29
C VAL A 26 4.10 -13.75 12.64
N ASN A 27 3.06 -14.44 12.17
CA ASN A 27 1.83 -13.80 11.71
C ASN A 27 1.25 -13.04 12.90
N LYS A 28 1.47 -11.72 12.94
CA LYS A 28 0.86 -10.86 13.95
C LYS A 28 -0.64 -10.98 13.86
N THR A 29 -1.33 -10.94 14.99
CA THR A 29 -2.79 -11.02 15.03
C THR A 29 -3.42 -9.87 14.27
N ASP A 30 -4.53 -10.13 13.58
CA ASP A 30 -5.29 -9.09 12.89
C ASP A 30 -5.68 -7.96 13.86
N THR A 31 -5.53 -6.73 13.41
CA THR A 31 -6.07 -5.56 14.10
C THR A 31 -7.60 -5.56 14.03
N SER A 32 -8.25 -4.76 14.89
CA SER A 32 -9.71 -4.63 14.88
C SER A 32 -10.28 -4.17 13.54
N ALA A 33 -9.59 -3.29 12.82
CA ALA A 33 -10.02 -2.84 11.50
C ALA A 33 -9.89 -3.95 10.45
N ILE A 34 -8.75 -4.64 10.42
CA ILE A 34 -8.50 -5.74 9.49
C ILE A 34 -9.50 -6.88 9.70
N LYS A 35 -9.82 -7.23 10.96
CA LYS A 35 -10.88 -8.20 11.29
C LYS A 35 -12.22 -7.80 10.68
N LYS A 36 -12.61 -6.53 10.80
CA LYS A 36 -13.86 -6.02 10.21
C LYS A 36 -13.87 -6.16 8.69
N PHE A 37 -12.78 -5.81 8.01
CA PHE A 37 -12.70 -5.96 6.57
C PHE A 37 -12.79 -7.43 6.12
N LYS A 38 -12.05 -8.33 6.77
CA LYS A 38 -12.13 -9.76 6.47
C LYS A 38 -13.56 -10.31 6.65
N ALA A 39 -14.28 -9.85 7.68
CA ALA A 39 -15.66 -10.25 7.94
C ALA A 39 -16.66 -9.77 6.87
N ILE A 40 -16.37 -8.70 6.15
CA ILE A 40 -17.23 -8.15 5.07
C ILE A 40 -16.72 -8.49 3.66
N GLY A 41 -15.90 -9.53 3.54
CA GLY A 41 -15.37 -9.97 2.24
C GLY A 41 -14.32 -9.03 1.66
N ASN A 42 -13.51 -8.40 2.52
CA ASN A 42 -12.43 -7.46 2.18
C ASN A 42 -12.90 -6.18 1.45
N ARG A 43 -14.20 -5.87 1.48
CA ARG A 43 -14.74 -4.71 0.76
C ARG A 43 -14.43 -3.41 1.48
N PHE A 44 -14.10 -2.36 0.74
CA PHE A 44 -13.92 -1.01 1.28
C PHE A 44 -14.76 0.03 0.52
N THR A 45 -14.98 1.16 1.18
CA THR A 45 -15.55 2.38 0.57
C THR A 45 -14.78 3.59 1.08
N ALA A 46 -14.33 4.46 0.18
CA ALA A 46 -13.53 5.65 0.46
C ALA A 46 -14.25 6.92 -0.06
N TYR A 47 -15.49 7.13 0.37
CA TYR A 47 -16.34 8.22 -0.13
C TYR A 47 -16.06 9.59 0.50
N LYS A 48 -15.35 9.62 1.64
CA LYS A 48 -15.08 10.85 2.37
C LYS A 48 -13.93 11.62 1.70
N SER A 49 -14.02 12.95 1.72
CA SER A 49 -12.89 13.79 1.36
C SER A 49 -11.82 13.75 2.44
N PHE A 50 -10.58 14.02 2.04
CA PHE A 50 -9.42 14.11 2.92
C PHE A 50 -8.53 15.28 2.50
N ARG A 51 -7.70 15.73 3.44
CA ARG A 51 -6.77 16.83 3.23
C ARG A 51 -5.51 16.34 2.51
N VAL A 52 -5.01 17.11 1.55
CA VAL A 52 -3.66 16.94 1.00
C VAL A 52 -2.64 17.51 2.00
N ASP A 53 -1.85 16.63 2.64
CA ASP A 53 -0.81 17.04 3.58
C ASP A 53 0.54 17.24 2.90
N LYS A 54 0.84 16.41 1.89
CA LYS A 54 2.00 16.60 1.00
C LYS A 54 1.58 16.37 -0.44
N ILE A 55 2.30 17.02 -1.36
CA ILE A 55 2.16 16.81 -2.80
C ILE A 55 3.54 16.81 -3.46
N ALA A 56 3.78 15.89 -4.37
CA ALA A 56 5.06 15.80 -5.09
C ALA A 56 4.89 15.04 -6.42
N TYR A 57 5.81 15.29 -7.35
CA TYR A 57 5.96 14.49 -8.56
C TYR A 57 6.96 13.37 -8.30
N VAL A 58 6.49 12.12 -8.26
CA VAL A 58 7.29 10.94 -7.91
C VAL A 58 6.94 9.82 -8.88
N ASN A 59 7.95 9.10 -9.38
CA ASN A 59 7.79 7.97 -10.32
C ASN A 59 6.96 8.33 -11.58
N GLY A 60 7.16 9.54 -12.12
CA GLY A 60 6.50 9.95 -13.36
C GLY A 60 5.04 10.42 -13.20
N MET A 61 4.57 10.67 -11.98
CA MET A 61 3.22 11.17 -11.73
C MET A 61 3.13 12.07 -10.50
N TRP A 62 2.15 12.97 -10.52
CA TRP A 62 1.79 13.75 -9.35
C TRP A 62 1.03 12.89 -8.35
N GLN A 63 1.46 12.96 -7.09
CA GLN A 63 0.89 12.18 -5.99
C GLN A 63 0.61 13.08 -4.79
N ALA A 64 -0.39 12.70 -4.00
CA ALA A 64 -0.72 13.30 -2.72
C ALA A 64 -0.49 12.29 -1.59
N ILE A 65 -0.10 12.79 -0.42
CA ILE A 65 -0.13 12.05 0.84
C ILE A 65 -1.11 12.74 1.78
N ASN A 66 -1.92 11.94 2.43
CA ASN A 66 -2.65 12.31 3.65
C ASN A 66 -2.10 11.45 4.79
N TYR A 67 -1.74 12.06 5.91
CA TYR A 67 -1.07 11.34 7.00
C TYR A 67 -1.98 10.34 7.71
N ASP A 68 -3.27 10.66 7.85
CA ASP A 68 -4.22 9.72 8.46
C ASP A 68 -4.39 8.49 7.56
N MET A 69 -4.50 8.70 6.24
CA MET A 69 -4.57 7.63 5.27
C MET A 69 -3.27 6.82 5.18
N ALA A 70 -2.10 7.44 5.35
CA ALA A 70 -0.83 6.73 5.34
C ALA A 70 -0.51 6.02 6.68
N GLY A 71 -1.19 6.40 7.76
CA GLY A 71 -0.95 5.88 9.11
C GLY A 71 0.11 6.64 9.91
N GLY A 72 0.61 7.77 9.40
CA GLY A 72 1.65 8.55 10.06
C GLY A 72 2.31 9.59 9.15
N LYS A 73 3.22 10.38 9.74
CA LYS A 73 4.01 11.42 9.03
C LYS A 73 5.23 10.86 8.31
N ASP A 74 5.61 9.64 8.62
CA ASP A 74 6.70 8.84 8.03
C ASP A 74 6.29 8.13 6.73
N ALA A 75 5.15 8.51 6.15
CA ALA A 75 4.62 8.02 4.89
C ALA A 75 5.65 8.01 3.75
N SER A 76 5.75 6.88 3.05
CA SER A 76 6.60 6.72 1.87
C SER A 76 5.82 7.07 0.60
N TRP A 77 6.41 7.85 -0.30
CA TRP A 77 5.80 8.12 -1.61
C TRP A 77 5.59 6.86 -2.45
N THR A 78 6.49 5.87 -2.35
CA THR A 78 6.38 4.63 -3.13
C THR A 78 5.34 3.67 -2.60
N ALA A 79 4.96 3.79 -1.31
CA ALA A 79 4.00 2.89 -0.68
C ALA A 79 2.64 3.55 -0.45
N ASN A 80 2.60 4.82 -0.06
CA ASN A 80 1.39 5.52 0.39
C ASN A 80 0.97 6.68 -0.53
N GLY A 81 1.79 7.01 -1.53
CA GLY A 81 1.49 8.11 -2.45
C GLY A 81 0.27 7.79 -3.30
N ILE A 82 -0.75 8.64 -3.22
CA ILE A 82 -2.00 8.49 -3.96
C ILE A 82 -1.90 9.32 -5.24
N PRO A 83 -1.91 8.71 -6.44
CA PRO A 83 -1.91 9.44 -7.69
C PRO A 83 -3.03 10.48 -7.76
N LEU A 84 -2.71 11.72 -8.12
CA LEU A 84 -3.74 12.77 -8.29
C LEU A 84 -4.77 12.39 -9.37
N ALA A 85 -4.39 11.52 -10.32
CA ALA A 85 -5.28 11.01 -11.35
C ALA A 85 -6.41 10.12 -10.80
N MET A 86 -6.36 9.70 -9.54
CA MET A 86 -7.43 8.97 -8.86
C MET A 86 -8.35 9.88 -8.03
N LEU A 87 -8.07 11.19 -8.01
CA LEU A 87 -8.66 12.13 -7.06
C LEU A 87 -9.39 13.27 -7.75
N ASP A 88 -10.55 13.62 -7.21
CA ASP A 88 -11.24 14.88 -7.51
C ASP A 88 -10.85 15.92 -6.45
N ASN A 89 -10.49 17.14 -6.89
CA ASN A 89 -10.25 18.26 -6.00
C ASN A 89 -11.57 18.97 -5.66
N VAL A 90 -11.98 18.88 -4.41
CA VAL A 90 -13.24 19.44 -3.90
C VAL A 90 -13.11 20.93 -3.59
N THR A 91 -11.92 21.40 -3.22
CA THR A 91 -11.71 22.80 -2.82
C THR A 91 -11.67 23.76 -4.02
N ARG A 92 -11.02 23.37 -5.11
CA ARG A 92 -10.82 24.25 -6.28
C ARG A 92 -11.33 23.69 -7.60
N GLY A 93 -11.86 22.48 -7.59
CA GLY A 93 -12.23 21.78 -8.82
C GLY A 93 -11.02 21.22 -9.59
N ASN A 94 -11.31 20.37 -10.57
CA ASN A 94 -10.30 19.60 -11.30
C ASN A 94 -9.57 20.39 -12.40
N TYR A 95 -10.02 21.62 -12.69
CA TYR A 95 -9.40 22.48 -13.71
C TYR A 95 -8.21 23.29 -13.19
N SER A 96 -7.95 23.24 -11.88
CA SER A 96 -6.83 23.92 -11.23
C SER A 96 -5.89 22.90 -10.60
N ALA A 97 -4.59 23.16 -10.65
CA ALA A 97 -3.59 22.29 -10.03
C ALA A 97 -3.84 22.14 -8.53
N THR A 98 -3.87 20.90 -8.01
CA THR A 98 -3.97 20.57 -6.58
C THR A 98 -2.74 21.04 -5.79
N ARG A 99 -2.91 21.35 -4.51
CA ARG A 99 -1.88 21.89 -3.62
C ARG A 99 -2.09 21.34 -2.22
N VAL A 100 -1.04 21.44 -1.40
CA VAL A 100 -1.13 21.19 0.04
C VAL A 100 -2.25 22.03 0.65
N GLY A 101 -3.07 21.41 1.50
CA GLY A 101 -4.21 22.02 2.18
C GLY A 101 -5.56 21.77 1.52
N ASP A 102 -5.60 21.36 0.25
CA ASP A 102 -6.88 21.05 -0.42
C ASP A 102 -7.62 19.88 0.21
N GLN A 103 -8.94 19.92 0.10
CA GLN A 103 -9.78 18.75 0.21
C GLN A 103 -9.89 18.06 -1.15
N VAL A 104 -9.56 16.78 -1.15
CA VAL A 104 -9.69 15.88 -2.31
C VAL A 104 -10.52 14.67 -1.92
N LYS A 105 -11.09 13.98 -2.88
CA LYS A 105 -11.78 12.70 -2.67
C LYS A 105 -11.40 11.72 -3.75
N PHE A 106 -11.52 10.42 -3.49
CA PHE A 106 -11.42 9.45 -4.56
C PHE A 106 -12.54 9.67 -5.58
N MET A 107 -12.17 9.74 -6.85
CA MET A 107 -13.15 9.86 -7.91
C MET A 107 -13.91 8.54 -8.10
N ARG A 108 -15.00 8.59 -8.87
CA ARG A 108 -15.81 7.39 -9.15
C ARG A 108 -14.95 6.29 -9.76
N GLY A 109 -15.05 5.08 -9.21
CA GLY A 109 -14.29 3.91 -9.66
C GLY A 109 -13.04 3.62 -8.83
N TYR A 110 -12.57 4.60 -8.04
CA TYR A 110 -11.49 4.45 -7.06
C TYR A 110 -11.96 4.58 -5.61
N ASN A 111 -13.24 4.89 -5.42
CA ASN A 111 -13.85 5.16 -4.13
C ASN A 111 -14.52 3.93 -3.49
N TYR A 112 -14.42 2.76 -4.11
CA TYR A 112 -14.87 1.47 -3.57
C TYR A 112 -14.07 0.34 -4.21
N GLY A 113 -14.00 -0.82 -3.54
CA GLY A 113 -13.32 -1.98 -4.08
C GLY A 113 -13.10 -3.07 -3.05
N THR A 114 -12.08 -3.89 -3.29
CA THR A 114 -11.61 -4.93 -2.37
C THR A 114 -10.17 -4.68 -1.97
N ILE A 115 -9.83 -5.04 -0.74
CA ILE A 115 -8.47 -5.01 -0.22
C ILE A 115 -7.74 -6.27 -0.69
N ASP A 116 -6.57 -6.09 -1.30
CA ASP A 116 -5.75 -7.16 -1.85
C ASP A 116 -4.76 -7.73 -0.84
N ARG A 117 -4.24 -6.89 0.06
CA ARG A 117 -3.26 -7.29 1.09
C ARG A 117 -3.50 -6.61 2.42
N TYR A 118 -3.05 -7.29 3.47
CA TYR A 118 -3.03 -6.76 4.84
C TYR A 118 -1.61 -6.77 5.39
N ASP A 119 -1.27 -5.74 6.16
CA ASP A 119 -0.11 -5.74 7.03
C ASP A 119 -0.57 -5.48 8.47
N ASN A 120 -0.62 -6.54 9.25
CA ASN A 120 -1.09 -6.50 10.63
C ASN A 120 -0.14 -5.72 11.55
N ALA A 121 1.14 -5.57 11.19
CA ALA A 121 2.11 -4.86 12.01
C ALA A 121 1.90 -3.34 11.98
N SER A 122 1.54 -2.79 10.82
CA SER A 122 1.30 -1.36 10.60
C SER A 122 -0.18 -0.97 10.59
N ASN A 123 -1.11 -1.93 10.76
CA ASN A 123 -2.53 -1.74 10.49
C ASN A 123 -2.79 -1.32 9.02
N GLY A 124 -2.01 -1.87 8.09
CA GLY A 124 -2.03 -1.52 6.68
C GLY A 124 -3.02 -2.36 5.85
N THR A 125 -3.63 -1.72 4.88
CA THR A 125 -4.44 -2.32 3.80
C THR A 125 -3.84 -1.90 2.46
N GLY A 126 -3.37 -2.89 1.69
CA GLY A 126 -2.87 -2.69 0.34
C GLY A 126 -3.96 -2.93 -0.69
N ILE A 127 -4.12 -1.98 -1.62
CA ILE A 127 -5.04 -2.07 -2.75
C ILE A 127 -4.26 -1.91 -4.05
N VAL A 128 -4.48 -2.79 -5.03
CA VAL A 128 -3.87 -2.74 -6.36
C VAL A 128 -4.70 -1.84 -7.26
N GLU A 129 -4.18 -0.64 -7.51
CA GLU A 129 -4.87 0.41 -8.24
C GLU A 129 -4.55 0.36 -9.75
N GLY A 130 -4.76 -0.82 -10.33
CA GLY A 130 -4.49 -1.09 -11.75
C GLY A 130 -3.06 -0.71 -12.15
N ARG A 131 -2.92 0.24 -13.09
CA ARG A 131 -1.62 0.71 -13.60
C ARG A 131 -0.76 1.45 -12.56
N TYR A 132 -1.34 1.85 -11.43
CA TYR A 132 -0.64 2.60 -10.38
C TYR A 132 0.07 1.67 -9.38
N GLY A 133 -0.18 0.36 -9.44
CA GLY A 133 0.41 -0.61 -8.53
C GLY A 133 -0.27 -0.64 -7.18
N MET A 134 0.40 -1.22 -6.20
CA MET A 134 -0.11 -1.38 -4.83
C MET A 134 0.06 -0.08 -4.04
N ILE A 135 -1.03 0.45 -3.51
CA ILE A 135 -1.03 1.58 -2.58
C ILE A 135 -1.46 1.09 -1.20
N TRP A 136 -0.70 1.46 -0.18
CA TRP A 136 -0.93 1.10 1.21
C TRP A 136 -1.61 2.24 1.97
N TYR A 137 -2.72 1.89 2.60
CA TYR A 137 -3.51 2.77 3.46
C TYR A 137 -3.57 2.23 4.88
N ASN A 138 -3.79 3.10 5.85
CA ASN A 138 -4.18 2.72 7.20
C ASN A 138 -5.61 2.16 7.17
N ALA A 139 -5.80 0.95 7.68
CA ALA A 139 -7.09 0.27 7.71
C ALA A 139 -8.17 1.11 8.40
N ASN A 140 -7.83 1.85 9.46
CA ASN A 140 -8.80 2.68 10.17
C ASN A 140 -9.35 3.81 9.29
N SER A 141 -8.57 4.28 8.33
CA SER A 141 -8.91 5.41 7.47
C SER A 141 -9.87 5.00 6.35
N LEU A 142 -9.91 3.71 6.01
CA LEU A 142 -10.86 3.14 5.03
C LEU A 142 -12.12 2.57 5.67
N LEU A 143 -12.19 2.47 7.00
CA LEU A 143 -13.42 2.04 7.66
C LEU A 143 -14.50 3.08 7.41
N ALA A 144 -15.63 2.64 6.84
CA ALA A 144 -16.84 3.45 6.83
C ALA A 144 -17.18 3.81 8.29
N LYS A 145 -17.10 5.09 8.62
CA LYS A 145 -17.64 5.65 9.87
C LYS A 145 -19.04 6.17 9.61
#